data_AF-A0A7S1H2S7-F1
#
_entry.id   AF-A0A7S1H2S7-F1
#
_cell.length_a   1.000
_cell.length_b   1.000
_cell.length_c   1.000
_cell.angle_alpha   90.00
_cell.angle_beta   90.00
_cell.angle_gamma   90.00
#
_symmetry.space_group_name_H-M   'P 1'
#
loop_
_entity.id
_entity.type
_entity.pdbx_description
1 polymer ?
#
loop_
_entity_poly.entity_id
_entity_poly.type
_entity_poly.pdbx_seq_one_letter_code
_entity_poly.pdbx_strand_id
1 'polypeptide(L)'
;MVSGLVLDDRVKWVSFHSGYDYGYLFKLLTTLELPKDEKSFFETLKLYFPTIYDIKYMTSLLDGHFGGLQKLADDLGCQRMGAEHQAGSDSLLTMSTYFALSKSKFSGEVDDSKYKNELYGYGNNHTVRKGPAGYN
;
A
#
# COMPACT_ATOMS: atom_id res chain seq x y z
N MET A 1 -11.80 -9.84 23.94
CA MET A 1 -11.91 -10.08 22.48
C MET A 1 -10.78 -9.33 21.82
N VAL A 2 -9.97 -9.99 21.00
CA VAL A 2 -8.94 -9.34 20.16
C VAL A 2 -9.32 -9.56 18.70
N SER A 3 -9.07 -8.59 17.83
CA SER A 3 -9.51 -8.66 16.42
C SER A 3 -8.71 -9.67 15.60
N GLY A 4 -7.46 -9.96 15.97
CA GLY A 4 -6.55 -10.81 15.20
C GLY A 4 -6.05 -10.17 13.90
N LEU A 5 -6.21 -8.84 13.73
CA LEU A 5 -5.85 -8.13 12.50
C LEU A 5 -4.42 -7.54 12.51
N VAL A 6 -3.85 -7.33 13.68
CA VAL A 6 -2.50 -6.79 13.87
C VAL A 6 -1.70 -7.76 14.73
N LEU A 7 -0.36 -7.67 14.68
CA LEU A 7 0.57 -8.54 15.40
C LEU A 7 0.41 -10.03 15.03
N ASP A 8 -0.04 -10.33 13.81
CA ASP A 8 -0.28 -11.69 13.32
C ASP A 8 0.29 -11.87 11.90
N ASP A 9 1.28 -12.75 11.76
CA ASP A 9 1.98 -13.01 10.49
C ASP A 9 1.10 -13.67 9.42
N ARG A 10 -0.06 -14.20 9.81
CA ARG A 10 -1.04 -14.78 8.88
C ARG A 10 -1.82 -13.70 8.14
N VAL A 11 -1.81 -12.46 8.64
CA VAL A 11 -2.55 -11.35 8.05
C VAL A 11 -1.66 -10.59 7.06
N LYS A 12 -2.22 -10.35 5.88
CA LYS A 12 -1.61 -9.53 4.83
C LYS A 12 -2.42 -8.26 4.64
N TRP A 13 -1.79 -7.12 4.90
CA TRP A 13 -2.39 -5.81 4.69
C TRP A 13 -2.12 -5.32 3.28
N VAL A 14 -3.16 -4.85 2.61
CA VAL A 14 -3.10 -4.33 1.25
C VAL A 14 -3.57 -2.88 1.29
N SER A 15 -2.78 -1.99 0.70
CA SER A 15 -3.00 -0.55 0.77
C SER A 15 -2.56 0.15 -0.52
N PHE A 16 -2.82 1.45 -0.65
CA PHE A 16 -2.42 2.24 -1.81
C PHE A 16 -1.87 3.59 -1.35
N HIS A 17 -0.59 3.87 -1.61
CA HIS A 17 0.08 5.13 -1.27
C HIS A 17 -0.08 5.51 0.21
N SER A 18 0.33 4.58 1.07
CA SER A 18 -0.29 4.38 2.37
C SER A 18 0.53 4.83 3.58
N GLY A 19 1.58 5.64 3.37
CA GLY A 19 2.45 6.10 4.46
C GLY A 19 1.68 6.84 5.55
N TYR A 20 0.78 7.75 5.18
CA TYR A 20 -0.08 8.45 6.13
C TYR A 20 -1.11 7.52 6.78
N ASP A 21 -1.70 6.59 6.03
CA ASP A 21 -2.69 5.64 6.55
C ASP A 21 -2.10 4.83 7.71
N TYR A 22 -0.91 4.25 7.50
CA TYR A 22 -0.20 3.52 8.55
C TYR A 22 0.30 4.42 9.67
N GLY A 23 0.71 5.66 9.38
CA GLY A 23 1.02 6.64 10.42
C GLY A 23 -0.16 6.90 11.36
N TYR A 24 -1.37 7.11 10.81
CA TYR A 24 -2.57 7.29 11.62
C TYR A 24 -2.97 6.03 12.38
N LEU A 25 -2.99 4.86 11.73
CA LEU A 25 -3.29 3.59 12.41
C LEU A 25 -2.31 3.31 13.54
N PHE A 26 -1.02 3.51 13.29
CA PHE A 26 0.02 3.28 14.29
C PHE A 26 -0.12 4.23 15.49
N LYS A 27 -0.40 5.52 15.24
CA LYS A 27 -0.71 6.49 16.30
C LYS A 27 -1.94 6.07 17.13
N LEU A 28 -2.99 5.57 16.49
CA LEU A 28 -4.20 5.10 17.17
C LEU A 28 -3.95 3.83 18.00
N LEU A 29 -3.19 2.87 17.46
CA LEU A 29 -2.89 1.60 18.12
C LEU A 29 -1.96 1.77 19.32
N THR A 30 -0.95 2.64 19.19
CA THR A 30 0.04 2.85 20.25
C THR A 30 -0.41 3.90 21.26
N THR A 31 -1.26 4.85 20.87
CA THR A 31 -1.59 6.06 21.66
C THR A 31 -0.38 6.91 22.04
N LEU A 32 0.71 6.77 21.28
CA LEU A 32 1.97 7.49 21.48
C LEU A 32 2.26 8.43 20.31
N GLU A 33 3.25 9.31 20.50
CA GLU A 33 3.85 10.03 19.38
C GLU A 33 4.49 9.05 18.40
N LEU A 34 4.46 9.41 17.10
CA LEU A 34 5.17 8.63 16.10
C LEU A 34 6.69 8.68 16.37
N PRO A 35 7.42 7.59 16.07
CA PRO A 35 8.88 7.60 16.09
C PRO A 35 9.43 8.77 15.29
N LYS A 36 10.48 9.41 15.83
CA LYS A 36 11.05 10.64 15.26
C LYS A 36 11.90 10.38 14.02
N ASP A 37 12.41 9.16 13.89
CA ASP A 37 13.18 8.71 12.74
C ASP A 37 12.43 7.61 11.97
N GLU A 38 12.63 7.62 10.65
CA GLU A 38 11.96 6.71 9.72
C GLU A 38 12.33 5.24 9.99
N LYS A 39 13.58 4.97 10.35
CA LYS A 39 14.05 3.61 10.63
C LYS A 39 13.27 2.98 11.79
N SER A 40 13.19 3.67 12.92
CA SER A 40 12.44 3.21 14.10
C SER A 40 10.94 3.10 13.84
N PHE A 41 10.39 3.98 12.98
CA PHE A 41 9.01 3.86 12.50
C PHE A 41 8.80 2.52 11.78
N PHE A 42 9.63 2.19 10.79
CA PHE A 42 9.49 0.93 10.03
C PHE A 42 9.76 -0.31 10.88
N GLU A 43 10.74 -0.28 11.79
CA GLU A 43 11.00 -1.40 12.70
C GLU A 43 9.77 -1.72 13.56
N THR A 44 9.10 -0.69 14.07
CA THR A 44 7.91 -0.89 14.91
C THR A 44 6.66 -1.19 14.09
N LEU A 45 6.53 -0.57 12.90
CA LEU A 45 5.43 -0.84 11.98
C LEU A 45 5.36 -2.31 11.58
N LYS A 46 6.51 -2.93 11.29
CA LYS A 46 6.63 -4.36 10.92
C LYS A 46 6.22 -5.31 12.04
N LEU A 47 6.22 -4.86 13.30
CA LEU A 47 5.69 -5.68 14.40
C LEU A 47 4.16 -5.72 14.33
N TYR A 48 3.51 -4.57 14.18
CA TYR A 48 2.05 -4.48 14.15
C TYR A 48 1.44 -4.98 12.84
N PHE A 49 2.14 -4.77 11.73
CA PHE A 49 1.71 -5.14 10.38
C PHE A 49 2.82 -5.96 9.72
N PRO A 50 2.92 -7.27 10.02
CA PRO A 50 4.06 -8.08 9.58
C PRO A 50 4.20 -8.23 8.07
N THR A 51 3.09 -8.10 7.35
CA THR A 51 3.05 -8.15 5.89
C THR A 51 2.17 -7.03 5.35
N ILE A 52 2.79 -6.06 4.67
CA ILE A 52 2.14 -4.97 3.92
C ILE A 52 2.51 -5.10 2.44
N TYR A 53 1.52 -4.91 1.56
CA TYR A 53 1.74 -4.63 0.15
C TYR A 53 1.10 -3.28 -0.21
N ASP A 54 1.95 -2.30 -0.54
CA ASP A 54 1.50 -1.02 -1.07
C ASP A 54 1.43 -1.09 -2.60
N ILE A 55 0.21 -1.08 -3.15
CA ILE A 55 -0.04 -1.19 -4.59
C ILE A 55 0.67 -0.07 -5.36
N LYS A 56 0.78 1.14 -4.79
CA LYS A 56 1.45 2.26 -5.45
C LYS A 56 2.95 2.00 -5.59
N TYR A 57 3.55 1.36 -4.59
CA TYR A 57 4.94 0.89 -4.67
C TYR A 57 5.09 -0.26 -5.66
N MET A 58 4.19 -1.25 -5.61
CA MET A 58 4.26 -2.39 -6.53
C MET A 58 4.24 -1.94 -7.99
N THR A 59 3.33 -1.02 -8.32
CA THR A 59 3.17 -0.50 -9.67
C THR A 59 4.26 0.47 -10.10
N SER A 60 4.96 1.14 -9.17
CA SER A 60 6.07 2.03 -9.54
C SER A 60 7.32 1.28 -10.02
N LEU A 61 7.41 -0.02 -9.72
CA LEU A 61 8.45 -0.93 -10.23
C LEU A 61 8.03 -1.69 -11.51
N LEU A 62 6.81 -1.48 -11.99
CA LEU A 62 6.32 -2.04 -13.25
C LEU A 62 6.43 -0.99 -14.35
N ASP A 63 6.60 -1.46 -15.59
CA ASP A 63 6.53 -0.58 -16.75
C ASP A 63 5.07 -0.15 -16.99
N GLY A 64 4.82 1.17 -16.96
CA GLY A 64 3.51 1.77 -17.21
C GLY A 64 3.22 3.04 -16.40
N HIS A 65 2.20 3.79 -16.80
CA HIS A 65 1.73 5.00 -16.10
C HIS A 65 0.44 4.74 -15.34
N PHE A 66 0.59 4.20 -14.14
CA PHE A 66 -0.54 3.70 -13.33
C PHE A 66 -1.33 4.77 -12.55
N GLY A 67 -0.93 6.05 -12.61
CA GLY A 67 -1.72 7.16 -12.05
C GLY A 67 -2.14 6.99 -10.58
N GLY A 68 -3.34 7.47 -10.23
CA GLY A 68 -3.99 7.24 -8.92
C GLY A 68 -4.78 5.93 -8.89
N LEU A 69 -5.34 5.60 -7.72
CA LEU A 69 -6.05 4.34 -7.49
C LEU A 69 -7.19 4.12 -8.50
N GLN A 70 -8.01 5.15 -8.76
CA GLN A 70 -9.13 5.05 -9.70
C GLN A 70 -8.66 4.70 -11.11
N LYS A 71 -7.62 5.38 -11.61
CA LYS A 71 -7.07 5.10 -12.95
C LYS A 71 -6.54 3.68 -13.05
N LEU A 72 -5.77 3.23 -12.05
CA LEU A 72 -5.28 1.85 -12.02
C LEU A 72 -6.42 0.83 -12.00
N ALA A 73 -7.48 1.11 -11.24
CA ALA A 73 -8.66 0.25 -11.18
C ALA A 73 -9.35 0.18 -12.55
N ASP A 74 -9.54 1.32 -13.22
CA ASP A 74 -10.13 1.38 -14.56
C ASP A 74 -9.30 0.60 -15.58
N ASP A 75 -7.98 0.78 -15.58
CA ASP A 75 -7.04 0.06 -16.47
C ASP A 75 -7.07 -1.47 -16.25
N LEU A 76 -7.39 -1.91 -15.03
CA LEU A 76 -7.53 -3.32 -14.65
C LEU A 76 -8.98 -3.83 -14.71
N GLY A 77 -9.94 -3.00 -15.15
CA GLY A 77 -11.35 -3.37 -15.26
C GLY A 77 -12.06 -3.59 -13.91
N CYS A 78 -11.57 -2.98 -12.83
CA CYS A 78 -12.15 -3.05 -11.49
C CYS A 78 -13.20 -1.95 -11.29
N GLN A 79 -14.45 -2.35 -10.98
CA GLN A 79 -15.53 -1.40 -10.74
C GLN A 79 -15.56 -0.93 -9.28
N ARG A 80 -15.68 0.39 -9.06
CA ARG A 80 -15.91 0.97 -7.74
C ARG A 80 -17.31 0.67 -7.22
N MET A 81 -17.39 0.31 -5.93
CA MET A 81 -18.64 0.19 -5.18
C MET A 81 -18.66 1.19 -4.02
N GLY A 82 -19.61 2.13 -4.06
CA GLY A 82 -19.71 3.23 -3.10
C GLY A 82 -19.14 4.54 -3.61
N ALA A 83 -19.22 5.59 -2.78
CA ALA A 83 -18.77 6.93 -3.16
C ALA A 83 -17.24 7.00 -3.22
N GLU A 84 -16.69 7.71 -4.21
CA GLU A 84 -15.26 8.02 -4.26
C GLU A 84 -14.85 8.90 -3.07
N HIS A 85 -13.59 8.77 -2.62
CA HIS A 85 -13.03 9.51 -1.49
C HIS A 85 -13.68 9.21 -0.14
N GLN A 86 -14.25 8.01 0.00
CA GLN A 86 -14.64 7.45 1.28
C GLN A 86 -13.82 6.20 1.57
N ALA A 87 -13.22 6.13 2.76
CA ALA A 87 -12.30 5.06 3.14
C ALA A 87 -12.88 3.65 2.94
N GLY A 88 -14.18 3.44 3.15
CA GLY A 88 -14.84 2.16 2.90
C GLY A 88 -14.86 1.76 1.42
N SER A 89 -15.28 2.68 0.54
CA SER A 89 -15.30 2.48 -0.91
C SER A 89 -13.88 2.35 -1.47
N ASP A 90 -12.96 3.20 -1.00
CA ASP A 90 -11.56 3.20 -1.44
C ASP A 90 -10.86 1.91 -1.02
N SER A 91 -11.03 1.42 0.21
CA SER A 91 -10.43 0.16 0.68
C SER A 91 -10.94 -1.06 -0.09
N LEU A 92 -12.24 -1.09 -0.44
CA LEU A 92 -12.81 -2.14 -1.28
C LEU A 92 -12.21 -2.11 -2.70
N LEU A 93 -12.08 -0.92 -3.28
CA LEU A 93 -11.44 -0.74 -4.59
C LEU A 93 -9.95 -1.11 -4.56
N THR A 94 -9.23 -0.74 -3.49
CA THR A 94 -7.84 -1.14 -3.25
C THR A 94 -7.70 -2.66 -3.28
N MET A 95 -8.58 -3.38 -2.56
CA MET A 95 -8.53 -4.84 -2.50
C MET A 95 -8.81 -5.49 -3.86
N SER A 96 -9.87 -5.06 -4.57
CA SER A 96 -10.18 -5.62 -5.89
C SER A 96 -9.05 -5.35 -6.89
N THR A 97 -8.48 -4.14 -6.84
CA THR A 97 -7.36 -3.73 -7.70
C THR A 97 -6.11 -4.56 -7.43
N TYR A 98 -5.81 -4.87 -6.16
CA TYR A 98 -4.68 -5.73 -5.81
C TYR A 98 -4.79 -7.13 -6.41
N PHE A 99 -5.96 -7.78 -6.29
CA PHE A 99 -6.13 -9.12 -6.87
C PHE A 99 -6.06 -9.11 -8.40
N ALA A 100 -6.63 -8.09 -9.06
CA ALA A 100 -6.53 -7.94 -10.50
C ALA A 100 -5.08 -7.68 -10.95
N LEU A 101 -4.33 -6.85 -10.21
CA LEU A 101 -2.91 -6.59 -10.46
C LEU A 101 -2.07 -7.85 -10.25
N SER A 102 -2.27 -8.57 -9.15
CA SER A 102 -1.59 -9.83 -8.83
C SER A 102 -1.78 -10.86 -9.95
N LYS A 103 -3.01 -11.03 -10.42
CA LYS A 103 -3.31 -11.95 -11.53
C LYS A 103 -2.67 -11.52 -12.85
N SER A 104 -2.71 -10.23 -13.18
CA SER A 104 -2.29 -9.73 -14.50
C SER A 104 -0.78 -9.50 -14.64
N LYS A 105 -0.09 -9.12 -13.56
CA LYS A 105 1.34 -8.74 -13.58
C LYS A 105 2.25 -9.67 -12.81
N PHE A 106 1.70 -10.49 -11.91
CA PHE A 106 2.46 -11.34 -11.00
C PHE A 106 2.06 -12.82 -11.08
N SER A 107 1.24 -13.22 -12.06
CA SER A 107 0.75 -14.60 -12.20
C SER A 107 0.09 -15.17 -10.92
N GLY A 108 -0.45 -14.30 -10.06
CA GLY A 108 -1.05 -14.67 -8.77
C GLY A 108 -0.07 -14.75 -7.59
N GLU A 109 1.24 -14.66 -7.82
CA GLU A 109 2.27 -14.77 -6.78
C GLU A 109 3.15 -13.52 -6.72
N VAL A 110 2.99 -12.72 -5.67
CA VAL A 110 3.80 -11.52 -5.44
C VAL A 110 5.11 -11.92 -4.76
N ASP A 111 6.24 -11.44 -5.29
CA ASP A 111 7.57 -11.67 -4.73
C ASP A 111 7.78 -10.87 -3.43
N ASP A 112 7.71 -11.56 -2.30
CA ASP A 112 7.92 -10.98 -0.97
C ASP A 112 9.29 -10.32 -0.81
N SER A 113 10.34 -10.84 -1.46
CA SER A 113 11.68 -10.27 -1.34
C SER A 113 11.78 -8.86 -1.92
N LYS A 114 10.84 -8.49 -2.79
CA LYS A 114 10.82 -7.22 -3.52
C LYS A 114 9.72 -6.27 -3.05
N TYR A 115 8.55 -6.78 -2.68
CA TYR A 115 7.36 -5.94 -2.48
C TYR A 115 6.86 -5.89 -1.02
N LYS A 116 7.25 -6.85 -0.18
CA LYS A 116 6.72 -6.94 1.19
C LYS A 116 7.30 -5.83 2.08
N ASN A 117 6.42 -5.17 2.82
CA ASN A 117 6.74 -4.13 3.81
C ASN A 117 7.43 -2.89 3.24
N GLU A 118 7.26 -2.66 1.95
CA GLU A 118 7.72 -1.46 1.26
C GLU A 118 6.56 -0.48 1.07
N LEU A 119 6.77 0.78 1.47
CA LEU A 119 5.79 1.86 1.31
C LEU A 119 6.27 2.84 0.24
N TYR A 120 5.35 3.29 -0.61
CA TYR A 120 5.67 4.22 -1.68
C TYR A 120 6.14 5.57 -1.12
N GLY A 121 7.33 6.03 -1.55
CA GLY A 121 7.88 7.33 -1.16
C GLY A 121 8.60 7.36 0.20
N TYR A 122 8.74 6.22 0.87
CA TYR A 122 9.40 6.09 2.17
C TYR A 122 10.51 5.03 2.16
N GLY A 123 11.36 5.04 3.18
CA GLY A 123 12.52 4.17 3.34
C GLY A 123 13.49 4.28 2.15
N ASN A 124 13.91 3.14 1.61
CA ASN A 124 14.81 3.12 0.47
C ASN A 124 14.14 3.53 -0.86
N ASN A 125 12.83 3.83 -0.83
CA ASN A 125 12.02 4.08 -2.02
C ASN A 125 11.77 5.56 -2.32
N HIS A 126 12.49 6.48 -1.66
CA HIS A 126 12.35 7.94 -1.87
C HIS A 126 12.56 8.36 -3.33
N THR A 127 13.18 7.50 -4.15
CA THR A 127 13.58 7.78 -5.54
C THR A 127 12.86 6.93 -6.59
N VAL A 128 11.86 6.12 -6.22
CA VAL A 128 11.12 5.28 -7.18
C VAL A 128 10.16 6.15 -8.02
N ARG A 129 10.77 6.84 -8.98
CA ARG A 129 10.28 7.74 -10.04
C ARG A 129 9.15 8.71 -9.66
N LYS A 130 9.56 9.98 -9.45
CA LYS A 130 8.90 11.10 -10.13
C LYS A 130 8.73 10.72 -11.60
N GLY A 131 7.53 10.89 -12.16
CA GLY A 131 7.31 10.75 -13.60
C GLY A 131 8.35 11.56 -14.40
N PRO A 132 8.57 11.26 -15.68
CA PRO A 132 9.50 12.02 -16.50
C PRO A 132 9.18 13.51 -16.36
N ALA A 133 10.22 14.30 -16.07
CA ALA A 133 10.09 15.74 -16.05
C ALA A 133 9.68 16.24 -17.45
N GLY A 134 8.56 16.97 -17.51
CA GLY A 134 8.19 17.82 -18.64
C GLY A 134 7.19 17.20 -19.61
N TYR A 135 6.03 17.84 -19.76
CA TYR A 135 5.73 18.64 -20.95
C TYR A 135 4.92 19.86 -20.52
N ASN A 136 5.40 21.04 -20.91
CA ASN A 136 4.59 22.25 -21.11
C ASN A 136 3.64 22.02 -22.30
#